data_AF-A0AAE1TLQ1-F1
#
_entry.id   AF-A0AAE1TLQ1-F1
#
_cell.length_a   1.000
_cell.length_b   1.000
_cell.length_c   1.000
_cell.angle_alpha   90.00
_cell.angle_beta   90.00
_cell.angle_gamma   90.00
#
_symmetry.space_group_name_H-M   'P 1'
#
loop_
_entity.id
_entity.type
_entity.pdbx_description
1 polymer ?
#
loop_
_entity_poly.entity_id
_entity_poly.type
_entity_poly.pdbx_seq_one_letter_code
_entity_poly.pdbx_strand_id
1 'polypeptide(L)'
;MEYSPRFSNTNKNNKNGRPNTSCSSADAGGFSQQHDENPPIQELDESEICPSSGVGSQQDAESESQQDNGDSSEEFVESVESEPDTRIFEGVIESQLSEFLSQFKDLHIPALPPLNINGDDQYSVSLALSDLNIRGISDIDVTEFTHTSEGFQANRQDFQTFRMKFNKLYLDVGTYNAAGHLLNLPFNGEGPMSLGFINLDITIDFTWDPFKPLYSRQKK
;
A
#
# COMPACT_ATOMS: atom_id res chain seq x y z
N MET A 1 -25.04 8.01 27.35
CA MET A 1 -25.30 8.88 26.18
C MET A 1 -24.78 8.11 24.97
N GLU A 2 -25.67 7.39 24.29
CA GLU A 2 -25.34 6.59 23.11
C GLU A 2 -25.38 7.48 21.86
N TYR A 3 -24.30 7.48 21.09
CA TYR A 3 -24.22 8.15 19.80
C TYR A 3 -24.36 7.09 18.70
N SER A 4 -25.51 7.04 18.04
CA SER A 4 -25.71 6.29 16.80
C SER A 4 -25.66 7.26 15.61
N PRO A 5 -24.75 7.12 14.65
CA PRO A 5 -24.82 7.90 13.42
C PRO A 5 -25.89 7.29 12.49
N ARG A 6 -26.93 8.07 12.19
CA ARG A 6 -27.87 7.79 11.10
C ARG A 6 -27.31 8.36 9.81
N PHE A 7 -26.96 7.50 8.85
CA PHE A 7 -26.78 7.91 7.47
C PHE A 7 -28.03 7.52 6.68
N SER A 8 -28.85 8.51 6.33
CA SER A 8 -29.92 8.38 5.35
C SER A 8 -29.43 8.95 4.03
N ASN A 9 -29.22 8.11 3.03
CA ASN A 9 -29.00 8.56 1.66
C ASN A 9 -30.19 8.13 0.80
N THR A 10 -31.17 9.01 0.68
CA THR A 10 -32.29 8.87 -0.26
C THR A 10 -31.89 9.55 -1.56
N ASN A 11 -31.53 8.77 -2.59
CA ASN A 11 -31.54 9.26 -3.96
C ASN A 11 -32.77 8.68 -4.68
N LYS A 12 -33.78 9.53 -4.86
CA LYS A 12 -35.01 9.26 -5.62
C LYS A 12 -34.86 9.86 -7.02
N ASN A 13 -35.28 9.07 -8.00
CA ASN A 13 -35.73 9.43 -9.34
C ASN A 13 -34.66 9.74 -10.40
N ASN A 14 -34.59 8.91 -11.45
CA ASN A 14 -35.33 9.27 -12.66
C ASN A 14 -35.73 8.04 -13.50
N LYS A 15 -37.03 7.99 -13.84
CA LYS A 15 -37.68 7.01 -14.72
C LYS A 15 -37.65 7.57 -16.14
N ASN A 16 -37.17 6.77 -17.10
CA ASN A 16 -37.52 6.77 -18.52
C ASN A 16 -37.00 5.43 -19.06
N GLY A 17 -37.77 4.40 -19.43
CA GLY A 17 -39.08 4.39 -20.05
C GLY A 17 -38.97 4.15 -21.56
N ARG A 18 -38.48 2.97 -22.00
CA ARG A 18 -38.71 2.46 -23.38
C ARG A 18 -38.94 0.94 -23.39
N PRO A 19 -39.87 0.42 -24.22
CA PRO A 19 -40.36 -0.95 -24.14
C PRO A 19 -39.67 -1.92 -25.13
N ASN A 20 -39.72 -3.20 -24.75
CA ASN A 20 -39.72 -4.45 -25.52
C ASN A 20 -39.39 -4.41 -27.03
N THR A 21 -38.40 -5.22 -27.41
CA THR A 21 -38.55 -6.17 -28.52
C THR A 21 -38.02 -7.54 -28.09
N SER A 22 -38.96 -8.46 -27.91
CA SER A 22 -38.78 -9.89 -27.81
C SER A 22 -38.36 -10.47 -29.17
N CYS A 23 -37.25 -11.21 -29.21
CA CYS A 23 -36.98 -12.18 -30.26
C CYS A 23 -36.96 -13.57 -29.61
N SER A 24 -38.02 -14.33 -29.86
CA SER A 24 -38.13 -15.75 -29.56
C SER A 24 -37.62 -16.59 -30.72
N SER A 25 -37.20 -17.80 -30.37
CA SER A 25 -37.04 -19.03 -31.17
C SER A 25 -35.92 -19.08 -32.22
N ALA A 26 -34.94 -19.94 -31.98
CA ALA A 26 -34.76 -21.13 -32.80
C ALA A 26 -34.03 -22.23 -32.01
N ASP A 27 -34.51 -23.44 -32.27
CA ASP A 27 -34.22 -24.72 -31.66
C ASP A 27 -33.06 -25.44 -32.37
N ALA A 28 -32.62 -26.55 -31.77
CA ALA A 28 -31.86 -27.66 -32.36
C ALA A 28 -30.36 -27.51 -32.63
N GLY A 29 -29.58 -28.40 -32.01
CA GLY A 29 -28.24 -28.76 -32.48
C GLY A 29 -27.39 -29.43 -31.41
N GLY A 30 -27.63 -30.72 -31.16
CA GLY A 30 -26.71 -31.55 -30.37
C GLY A 30 -25.35 -31.62 -31.05
N PHE A 31 -24.28 -31.40 -30.28
CA PHE A 31 -22.91 -31.59 -30.74
C PHE A 31 -22.22 -32.63 -29.86
N SER A 32 -21.63 -33.59 -30.56
CA SER A 32 -21.06 -34.83 -30.07
C SER A 32 -19.81 -34.58 -29.24
N GLN A 33 -19.60 -35.42 -28.24
CA GLN A 33 -18.34 -35.60 -27.53
C GLN A 33 -17.22 -35.90 -28.54
N GLN A 34 -16.15 -35.11 -28.52
CA GLN A 34 -14.86 -35.49 -29.07
C GLN A 34 -13.84 -35.47 -27.92
N HIS A 35 -13.26 -36.65 -27.72
CA HIS A 35 -12.03 -36.90 -27.01
C HIS A 35 -10.92 -36.02 -27.61
N ASP A 36 -10.30 -35.15 -26.81
CA ASP A 36 -8.99 -34.62 -27.13
C ASP A 36 -7.94 -35.33 -26.27
N GLU A 37 -7.05 -36.01 -26.98
CA GLU A 37 -5.88 -36.68 -26.45
C GLU A 37 -4.87 -35.64 -25.99
N ASN A 38 -4.40 -35.79 -24.75
CA ASN A 38 -3.31 -35.02 -24.17
C ASN A 38 -2.01 -35.32 -24.95
N PRO A 39 -1.34 -34.34 -25.58
CA PRO A 39 -0.02 -34.57 -26.14
C PRO A 39 1.03 -34.69 -25.02
N PRO A 40 2.08 -35.51 -25.21
CA PRO A 40 3.15 -35.67 -24.24
C PRO A 40 3.95 -34.37 -24.08
N ILE A 41 4.16 -34.00 -22.82
CA ILE A 41 5.04 -32.90 -22.38
C ILE A 41 6.47 -33.26 -22.80
N GLN A 42 7.08 -32.43 -23.65
CA GLN A 42 8.50 -32.50 -23.97
C GLN A 42 9.28 -31.80 -22.86
N GLU A 43 10.15 -32.55 -22.19
CA GLU A 43 11.18 -32.02 -21.29
C GLU A 43 12.10 -31.09 -22.09
N LEU A 44 12.13 -29.81 -21.72
CA LEU A 44 13.11 -28.87 -22.21
C LEU A 44 14.39 -29.02 -21.39
N ASP A 45 15.44 -29.38 -22.10
CA ASP A 45 16.82 -29.53 -21.65
C ASP A 45 17.38 -28.18 -21.17
N GLU A 46 17.70 -28.07 -19.88
CA GLU A 46 18.33 -26.90 -19.27
C GLU A 46 19.84 -26.94 -19.50
N SER A 47 20.29 -26.58 -20.71
CA SER A 47 21.71 -26.38 -20.99
C SER A 47 22.15 -24.93 -20.72
N GLU A 48 23.06 -24.81 -19.75
CA GLU A 48 24.21 -23.90 -19.74
C GLU A 48 23.96 -22.38 -19.76
N ILE A 49 23.98 -21.77 -18.57
CA ILE A 49 24.28 -20.34 -18.40
C ILE A 49 25.70 -20.20 -17.86
N CYS A 50 26.60 -19.68 -18.71
CA CYS A 50 27.96 -19.28 -18.38
C CYS A 50 27.99 -18.00 -17.52
N PRO A 51 28.80 -17.91 -16.45
CA PRO A 51 29.06 -16.64 -15.79
C PRO A 51 30.15 -15.85 -16.54
N SER A 52 29.80 -14.70 -17.10
CA SER A 52 30.77 -13.73 -17.63
C SER A 52 31.32 -12.87 -16.49
N SER A 53 32.55 -13.16 -16.09
CA SER A 53 33.38 -12.31 -15.23
C SER A 53 33.76 -11.02 -15.97
N GLY A 54 33.20 -9.89 -15.52
CA GLY A 54 33.55 -8.54 -15.97
C GLY A 54 34.71 -7.97 -15.17
N VAL A 55 35.76 -7.60 -15.90
CA VAL A 55 37.07 -7.08 -15.46
C VAL A 55 37.12 -5.56 -15.67
N GLY A 56 37.77 -4.84 -14.76
CA GLY A 56 38.33 -3.49 -14.97
C GLY A 56 37.41 -2.33 -14.57
N SER A 57 37.88 -1.20 -14.03
CA SER A 57 39.24 -0.67 -13.94
C SER A 57 39.31 0.41 -12.86
N GLN A 58 40.40 0.43 -12.08
CA GLN A 58 40.83 1.59 -11.29
C GLN A 58 41.14 2.76 -12.23
N GLN A 59 40.66 3.95 -11.88
CA GLN A 59 41.24 5.20 -12.35
C GLN A 59 41.49 6.10 -11.15
N ASP A 60 42.78 6.21 -10.82
CA ASP A 60 43.37 7.26 -10.01
C ASP A 60 43.21 8.60 -10.76
N ALA A 61 42.79 9.64 -10.03
CA ALA A 61 42.92 11.02 -10.47
C ALA A 61 43.40 11.87 -9.29
N GLU A 62 44.71 12.07 -9.26
CA GLU A 62 45.40 13.13 -8.53
C GLU A 62 44.97 14.49 -9.10
N SER A 63 44.70 15.46 -8.22
CA SER A 63 44.93 16.89 -8.52
C SER A 63 45.05 17.67 -7.20
N GLU A 64 46.32 17.88 -6.83
CA GLU A 64 46.86 19.11 -6.24
C GLU A 64 46.30 20.37 -6.95
N SER A 65 46.26 21.60 -6.43
CA SER A 65 46.72 22.30 -5.24
C SER A 65 46.13 23.73 -5.30
N GLN A 66 46.40 24.50 -4.23
CA GLN A 66 46.33 25.98 -4.12
C GLN A 66 44.96 26.60 -3.84
N GLN A 67 44.80 27.67 -3.06
CA GLN A 67 45.59 28.41 -2.06
C GLN A 67 44.71 29.64 -1.80
N ASP A 68 44.19 29.87 -0.60
CA ASP A 68 44.06 31.26 -0.10
C ASP A 68 43.85 31.30 1.42
N ASN A 69 44.70 32.07 2.09
CA ASN A 69 44.69 32.33 3.52
C ASN A 69 43.97 33.66 3.73
N GLY A 70 42.68 33.60 4.07
CA GLY A 70 41.88 34.75 4.50
C GLY A 70 41.48 34.60 5.96
N ASP A 71 42.33 35.10 6.85
CA ASP A 71 42.11 35.24 8.29
C ASP A 71 40.99 36.26 8.58
N SER A 72 39.84 35.76 9.04
CA SER A 72 38.85 36.53 9.79
C SER A 72 38.15 35.59 10.78
N SER A 73 38.71 35.53 11.98
CA SER A 73 38.23 34.75 13.12
C SER A 73 36.98 35.40 13.72
N GLU A 74 35.83 35.18 13.07
CA GLU A 74 34.53 35.25 13.76
C GLU A 74 34.29 33.89 14.41
N GLU A 75 34.28 33.88 15.75
CA GLU A 75 34.04 32.72 16.60
C GLU A 75 32.58 32.28 16.42
N PHE A 76 32.32 31.54 15.34
CA PHE A 76 31.03 30.95 15.03
C PHE A 76 30.80 29.84 16.04
N VAL A 77 30.01 30.13 17.08
CA VAL A 77 29.53 29.12 18.02
C VAL A 77 28.53 28.25 17.25
N GLU A 78 29.06 27.23 16.58
CA GLU A 78 28.28 26.16 15.98
C GLU A 78 27.50 25.50 17.12
N SER A 79 26.23 25.90 17.21
CA SER A 79 25.30 25.33 18.16
C SER A 79 25.04 23.91 17.67
N VAL A 80 25.79 22.95 18.21
CA VAL A 80 25.55 21.52 17.98
C VAL A 80 24.19 21.23 18.58
N GLU A 81 23.13 21.39 17.78
CA GLU A 81 21.81 20.88 18.07
C GLU A 81 21.95 19.36 18.07
N SER A 82 22.15 18.78 19.25
CA SER A 82 22.14 17.34 19.44
C SER A 82 20.77 16.85 18.99
N GLU A 83 20.72 16.16 17.85
CA GLU A 83 19.51 15.49 17.41
C GLU A 83 19.00 14.60 18.55
N PRO A 84 17.69 14.65 18.88
CA PRO A 84 17.14 13.79 19.90
C PRO A 84 17.41 12.33 19.51
N ASP A 85 17.98 11.55 20.43
CA ASP A 85 18.33 10.14 20.20
C ASP A 85 17.03 9.30 20.06
N THR A 86 16.52 9.22 18.83
CA THR A 86 15.29 8.50 18.47
C THR A 86 15.41 6.99 18.66
N ARG A 87 16.64 6.47 18.78
CA ARG A 87 16.94 5.03 18.93
C ARG A 87 16.37 4.42 20.20
N ILE A 88 16.12 5.23 21.23
CA ILE A 88 15.55 4.75 22.50
C ILE A 88 14.09 4.28 22.29
N PHE A 89 13.37 4.87 21.35
CA PHE A 89 11.97 4.54 21.10
C PHE A 89 11.78 3.40 20.10
N GLU A 90 12.76 3.18 19.21
CA GLU A 90 12.72 2.15 18.17
C GLU A 90 12.43 0.77 18.77
N GLY A 91 13.26 0.29 19.72
CA GLY A 91 13.05 -1.01 20.35
C GLY A 91 11.74 -1.13 21.17
N VAL A 92 11.23 -0.02 21.71
CA VAL A 92 9.94 -0.03 22.43
C VAL A 92 8.78 -0.15 21.45
N ILE A 93 8.82 0.58 20.34
CA ILE A 93 7.78 0.53 19.31
C ILE A 93 7.78 -0.84 18.63
N GLU A 94 8.96 -1.37 18.28
CA GLU A 94 9.09 -2.70 17.70
C GLU A 94 8.52 -3.79 18.62
N SER A 95 8.90 -3.79 19.90
CA SER A 95 8.43 -4.79 20.86
C SER A 95 6.92 -4.67 21.13
N GLN A 96 6.41 -3.46 21.34
CA GLN A 96 4.98 -3.24 21.58
C GLN A 96 4.14 -3.54 20.34
N LEU A 97 4.61 -3.17 19.14
CA LEU A 97 3.87 -3.42 17.92
C LEU A 97 3.89 -4.91 17.56
N SER A 98 5.03 -5.57 17.66
CA SER A 98 5.11 -7.02 17.42
C SER A 98 4.25 -7.79 18.43
N GLU A 99 4.29 -7.41 19.71
CA GLU A 99 3.43 -8.00 20.75
C GLU A 99 1.95 -7.76 20.44
N PHE A 100 1.57 -6.52 20.09
CA PHE A 100 0.21 -6.17 19.73
C PHE A 100 -0.28 -6.97 18.51
N LEU A 101 0.51 -7.00 17.44
CA LEU A 101 0.17 -7.68 16.18
C LEU A 101 0.18 -9.21 16.33
N SER A 102 0.97 -9.77 17.25
CA SER A 102 0.95 -11.21 17.55
C SER A 102 -0.41 -11.70 18.06
N GLN A 103 -1.23 -10.80 18.63
CA GLN A 103 -2.59 -11.12 19.08
C GLN A 103 -3.55 -11.29 17.90
N PHE A 104 -3.21 -10.73 16.73
CA PHE A 104 -4.00 -10.78 15.51
C PHE A 104 -3.36 -11.77 14.52
N LYS A 105 -3.56 -13.07 14.79
CA LYS A 105 -3.13 -14.12 13.86
C LYS A 105 -3.74 -13.90 12.47
N ASP A 106 -5.02 -13.58 12.46
CA ASP A 106 -5.82 -13.27 11.27
C ASP A 106 -6.59 -11.98 11.57
N LEU A 107 -6.47 -10.97 10.70
CA LEU A 107 -7.23 -9.72 10.81
C LEU A 107 -8.44 -9.79 9.89
N HIS A 108 -9.62 -9.91 10.51
CA HIS A 108 -10.88 -9.84 9.78
C HIS A 108 -11.33 -8.38 9.64
N ILE A 109 -11.47 -7.92 8.40
CA ILE A 109 -11.95 -6.59 8.07
C ILE A 109 -13.36 -6.74 7.48
N PRO A 110 -14.36 -6.01 8.02
CA PRO A 110 -15.72 -6.06 7.48
C PRO A 110 -15.74 -5.56 6.04
N ALA A 111 -16.84 -5.85 5.32
CA ALA A 111 -17.02 -5.43 3.93
C ALA A 111 -16.72 -3.93 3.76
N LEU A 112 -15.87 -3.63 2.79
CA LEU A 112 -15.49 -2.26 2.48
C LEU A 112 -16.55 -1.63 1.56
N PRO A 113 -16.82 -0.33 1.69
CA PRO A 113 -17.64 0.38 0.72
C PRO A 113 -16.99 0.25 -0.68
N PRO A 114 -17.79 0.18 -1.76
CA PRO A 114 -17.25 0.08 -3.12
C PRO A 114 -16.26 1.20 -3.42
N LEU A 115 -15.07 0.81 -3.86
CA LEU A 115 -14.02 1.70 -4.32
C LEU A 115 -14.25 1.97 -5.80
N ASN A 116 -14.40 3.24 -6.15
CA ASN A 116 -14.50 3.65 -7.55
C ASN A 116 -13.22 4.42 -7.90
N ILE A 117 -12.36 3.80 -8.68
CA ILE A 117 -11.11 4.37 -9.17
C ILE A 117 -11.35 4.80 -10.60
N ASN A 118 -11.43 6.10 -10.83
CA ASN A 118 -11.58 6.69 -12.17
C ASN A 118 -10.30 7.47 -12.49
N GLY A 119 -9.62 7.10 -13.56
CA GLY A 119 -8.51 7.86 -14.14
C GLY A 119 -8.95 8.74 -15.29
N ASP A 120 -7.98 9.44 -15.90
CA ASP A 120 -8.16 10.30 -17.08
C ASP A 120 -8.46 9.46 -18.34
N ASP A 121 -9.68 8.95 -18.45
CA ASP A 121 -10.26 8.14 -19.54
C ASP A 121 -9.58 6.77 -19.82
N GLN A 122 -8.46 6.46 -19.19
CA GLN A 122 -7.68 5.23 -19.45
C GLN A 122 -8.08 4.04 -18.58
N TYR A 123 -8.73 4.29 -17.44
CA TYR A 123 -9.21 3.24 -16.56
C TYR A 123 -10.39 3.73 -15.73
N SER A 124 -11.38 2.86 -15.59
CA SER A 124 -12.46 3.00 -14.63
C SER A 124 -12.66 1.65 -13.98
N VAL A 125 -12.43 1.57 -12.69
CA VAL A 125 -12.53 0.33 -11.91
C VAL A 125 -13.48 0.59 -10.76
N SER A 126 -14.58 -0.15 -10.73
CA SER A 126 -15.43 -0.30 -9.55
C SER A 126 -15.10 -1.62 -8.89
N LEU A 127 -14.72 -1.58 -7.61
CA LEU A 127 -14.31 -2.75 -6.84
C LEU A 127 -15.04 -2.77 -5.49
N ALA A 128 -15.83 -3.80 -5.25
CA ALA A 128 -16.42 -4.09 -3.96
C ALA A 128 -15.77 -5.35 -3.38
N LEU A 129 -15.33 -5.27 -2.13
CA LEU A 129 -14.67 -6.35 -1.41
C LEU A 129 -15.47 -6.68 -0.15
N SER A 130 -15.78 -7.96 0.04
CA SER A 130 -16.47 -8.47 1.21
C SER A 130 -15.68 -9.59 1.88
N ASP A 131 -15.83 -9.69 3.19
CA ASP A 131 -15.20 -10.71 4.04
C ASP A 131 -13.68 -10.78 3.84
N LEU A 132 -13.01 -9.65 4.08
CA LEU A 132 -11.57 -9.53 3.96
C LEU A 132 -10.91 -10.22 5.17
N ASN A 133 -10.00 -11.13 4.88
CA ASN A 133 -9.17 -11.78 5.88
C ASN A 133 -7.69 -11.58 5.51
N ILE A 134 -6.95 -10.92 6.40
CA ILE A 134 -5.52 -10.72 6.22
C ILE A 134 -4.78 -11.71 7.11
N ARG A 135 -3.94 -12.55 6.51
CA ARG A 135 -3.10 -13.53 7.18
C ARG A 135 -1.63 -13.20 7.01
N GLY A 136 -0.82 -13.55 8.01
CA GLY A 136 0.63 -13.29 8.00
C GLY A 136 1.02 -11.92 8.56
N ILE A 137 0.08 -11.20 9.20
CA ILE A 137 0.40 -9.94 9.90
C ILE A 137 1.35 -10.17 11.07
N SER A 138 1.32 -11.36 11.68
CA SER A 138 2.24 -11.74 12.76
C SER A 138 3.71 -11.81 12.33
N ASP A 139 3.98 -11.97 11.04
CA ASP A 139 5.33 -12.17 10.49
C ASP A 139 5.93 -10.84 10.00
N ILE A 140 5.51 -9.74 10.62
CA ILE A 140 5.97 -8.39 10.34
C ILE A 140 7.33 -8.15 10.98
N ASP A 141 8.22 -7.55 10.20
CA ASP A 141 9.51 -7.06 10.64
C ASP A 141 9.49 -5.53 10.54
N VAL A 142 9.66 -4.85 11.67
CA VAL A 142 9.72 -3.38 11.69
C VAL A 142 11.17 -3.02 11.43
N THR A 143 11.43 -2.37 10.30
CA THR A 143 12.81 -2.12 9.85
C THR A 143 13.29 -0.70 10.14
N GLU A 144 12.35 0.24 10.30
CA GLU A 144 12.67 1.65 10.51
C GLU A 144 11.51 2.39 11.18
N PHE A 145 11.82 3.19 12.20
CA PHE A 145 10.94 4.24 12.70
C PHE A 145 11.70 5.56 12.78
N THR A 146 11.30 6.50 11.93
CA THR A 146 11.95 7.81 11.82
C THR A 146 10.99 8.91 12.23
N HIS A 147 11.45 9.77 13.13
CA HIS A 147 10.76 10.99 13.53
C HIS A 147 11.49 12.20 12.94
N THR A 148 10.83 12.89 12.01
CA THR A 148 11.37 14.10 11.40
C THR A 148 10.54 15.29 11.87
N SER A 149 11.13 16.15 12.69
CA SER A 149 10.56 17.45 13.01
C SER A 149 11.13 18.49 12.04
N GLU A 150 10.41 18.81 10.97
CA GLU A 150 10.80 19.92 10.09
C GLU A 150 10.24 21.24 10.63
N GLY A 151 11.12 22.17 10.99
CA GLY A 151 10.76 23.58 11.19
C GLY A 151 11.39 24.30 12.39
N PHE A 152 12.09 25.40 12.09
CA PHE A 152 12.40 26.47 13.03
C PHE A 152 11.23 27.48 13.00
N GLN A 153 10.51 27.59 14.12
CA GLN A 153 9.41 28.54 14.39
C GLN A 153 7.98 28.21 13.91
N ALA A 154 7.05 28.29 14.87
CA ALA A 154 5.59 28.46 14.78
C ALA A 154 4.72 27.47 13.98
N ASN A 155 5.27 26.66 13.08
CA ASN A 155 4.48 25.76 12.23
C ASN A 155 5.14 24.37 12.09
N ARG A 156 5.58 23.80 13.22
CA ARG A 156 6.16 22.44 13.26
C ARG A 156 5.11 21.43 12.81
N GLN A 157 5.38 20.76 11.69
CA GLN A 157 4.71 19.53 11.32
C GLN A 157 5.67 18.39 11.62
N ASP A 158 5.29 17.57 12.60
CA ASP A 158 6.04 16.39 12.96
C ASP A 158 5.61 15.26 12.03
N PHE A 159 6.55 14.78 11.20
CA PHE A 159 6.37 13.63 10.33
C PHE A 159 6.91 12.39 11.02
N GLN A 160 6.14 11.32 10.96
CA GLN A 160 6.53 10.00 11.42
C GLN A 160 6.52 9.06 10.23
N THR A 161 7.63 8.37 10.01
CA THR A 161 7.76 7.34 8.99
C THR A 161 7.91 6.01 9.68
N PHE A 162 7.07 5.06 9.29
CA PHE A 162 7.11 3.69 9.78
C PHE A 162 7.32 2.72 8.62
N ARG A 163 8.44 2.01 8.62
CA ARG A 163 8.76 1.03 7.57
C ARG A 163 8.66 -0.38 8.12
N MET A 164 7.89 -1.19 7.43
CA MET A 164 7.58 -2.56 7.80
C MET A 164 7.80 -3.48 6.62
N LYS A 165 8.34 -4.66 6.89
CA LYS A 165 8.55 -5.70 5.91
C LYS A 165 7.76 -6.94 6.30
N PHE A 166 6.96 -7.44 5.36
CA PHE A 166 6.27 -8.72 5.49
C PHE A 166 6.94 -9.73 4.59
N ASN A 167 7.42 -10.82 5.18
CA ASN A 167 7.96 -11.93 4.39
C ASN A 167 6.87 -12.56 3.51
N LYS A 168 5.68 -12.74 4.09
CA LYS A 168 4.48 -13.25 3.42
C LYS A 168 3.25 -12.57 4.00
N LEU A 169 2.42 -12.00 3.14
CA LEU A 169 1.12 -11.46 3.50
C LEU A 169 0.09 -12.04 2.55
N TYR A 170 -1.01 -12.58 3.09
CA TYR A 170 -2.10 -13.11 2.28
C TYR A 170 -3.37 -12.30 2.55
N LEU A 171 -4.04 -11.88 1.48
CA LEU A 171 -5.35 -11.26 1.54
C LEU A 171 -6.35 -12.23 0.89
N ASP A 172 -7.19 -12.84 1.70
CA ASP A 172 -8.31 -13.63 1.23
C ASP A 172 -9.58 -12.77 1.25
N VAL A 173 -10.27 -12.75 0.12
CA VAL A 173 -11.53 -12.04 -0.08
C VAL A 173 -12.61 -13.07 -0.31
N GLY A 174 -13.60 -13.14 0.59
CA GLY A 174 -14.71 -14.08 0.47
C GLY A 174 -15.49 -13.88 -0.83
N THR A 175 -15.86 -12.63 -1.13
CA THR A 175 -16.43 -12.27 -2.44
C THR A 175 -15.95 -10.90 -2.88
N TYR A 176 -15.39 -10.83 -4.08
CA TYR A 176 -15.15 -9.59 -4.81
C TYR A 176 -16.21 -9.42 -5.90
N ASN A 177 -16.57 -8.18 -6.18
CA ASN A 177 -17.29 -7.79 -7.38
C ASN A 177 -16.51 -6.64 -8.02
N ALA A 178 -16.02 -6.87 -9.24
CA ALA A 178 -15.25 -5.89 -9.96
C ALA A 178 -15.80 -5.70 -11.36
N ALA A 179 -15.98 -4.44 -11.76
CA ALA A 179 -16.45 -4.09 -13.08
C ALA A 179 -15.74 -2.83 -13.58
N GLY A 180 -15.58 -2.73 -14.89
CA GLY A 180 -15.07 -1.54 -15.53
C GLY A 180 -14.18 -1.86 -16.73
N HIS A 181 -13.14 -1.06 -16.92
CA HIS A 181 -12.13 -1.28 -17.94
C HIS A 181 -10.76 -0.91 -17.42
N LEU A 182 -9.78 -1.75 -17.76
CA LEU A 182 -8.37 -1.47 -17.55
C LEU A 182 -7.74 -1.31 -18.93
N LEU A 183 -7.21 -0.12 -19.22
CA LEU A 183 -6.79 0.25 -20.58
C LEU A 183 -7.99 0.10 -21.55
N ASN A 184 -7.78 -0.61 -22.66
CA ASN A 184 -8.81 -0.86 -23.68
C ASN A 184 -9.58 -2.17 -23.45
N LEU A 185 -9.42 -2.82 -22.30
CA LEU A 185 -10.04 -4.11 -22.01
C LEU A 185 -11.15 -3.96 -20.97
N PRO A 186 -12.43 -4.14 -21.35
CA PRO A 186 -13.50 -4.22 -20.38
C PRO A 186 -13.34 -5.52 -19.57
N PHE A 187 -13.59 -5.45 -18.28
CA PHE A 187 -13.63 -6.63 -17.43
C PHE A 187 -14.82 -6.56 -16.48
N ASN A 188 -15.35 -7.73 -16.17
CA ASN A 188 -16.38 -7.94 -15.16
C ASN A 188 -16.08 -9.28 -14.50
N GLY A 189 -16.00 -9.30 -13.17
CA GLY A 189 -15.66 -10.48 -12.41
C GLY A 189 -16.36 -10.46 -11.06
N GLU A 190 -16.85 -11.63 -10.67
CA GLU A 190 -17.41 -11.88 -9.35
C GLU A 190 -16.92 -13.23 -8.86
N GLY A 191 -16.57 -13.33 -7.58
CA GLY A 191 -16.18 -14.59 -6.97
C GLY A 191 -15.26 -14.40 -5.77
N PRO A 192 -14.68 -15.47 -5.23
CA PRO A 192 -13.62 -15.37 -4.25
C PRO A 192 -12.31 -14.90 -4.91
N MET A 193 -11.48 -14.19 -4.15
CA MET A 193 -10.14 -13.77 -4.58
C MET A 193 -9.15 -14.04 -3.45
N SER A 194 -7.94 -14.48 -3.80
CA SER A 194 -6.83 -14.58 -2.86
C SER A 194 -5.61 -13.92 -3.48
N LEU A 195 -5.00 -13.00 -2.75
CA LEU A 195 -3.78 -12.29 -3.15
C LEU A 195 -2.67 -12.66 -2.18
N GLY A 196 -1.53 -13.11 -2.71
CA GLY A 196 -0.32 -13.38 -1.94
C GLY A 196 0.75 -12.36 -2.28
N PHE A 197 1.28 -11.71 -1.25
CA PHE A 197 2.42 -10.80 -1.35
C PHE A 197 3.63 -11.45 -0.69
N ILE A 198 4.77 -11.43 -1.38
CA ILE A 198 6.03 -12.00 -0.91
C ILE A 198 7.03 -10.85 -0.81
N ASN A 199 7.72 -10.73 0.33
CA ASN A 199 8.69 -9.66 0.60
C ASN A 199 8.08 -8.25 0.40
N LEU A 200 6.89 -8.02 0.93
CA LEU A 200 6.20 -6.74 0.84
C LEU A 200 6.85 -5.73 1.79
N ASP A 201 7.29 -4.60 1.26
CA ASP A 201 7.83 -3.47 2.01
C ASP A 201 6.76 -2.37 2.03
N ILE A 202 6.29 -2.00 3.21
CA ILE A 202 5.28 -0.97 3.43
C ILE A 202 5.92 0.17 4.20
N THR A 203 5.85 1.37 3.63
CA THR A 203 6.17 2.62 4.33
C THR A 203 4.87 3.37 4.62
N ILE A 204 4.66 3.72 5.89
CA ILE A 204 3.53 4.54 6.33
C ILE A 204 4.09 5.86 6.84
N ASP A 205 3.79 6.93 6.12
CA ASP A 205 4.06 8.29 6.56
C ASP A 205 2.79 8.89 7.15
N PHE A 206 2.88 9.39 8.38
CA PHE A 206 1.76 10.06 9.03
C PHE A 206 2.22 11.29 9.80
N THR A 207 1.30 12.25 9.91
CA THR A 207 1.44 13.41 10.77
C THR A 207 0.38 13.33 11.86
N TRP A 208 0.69 13.86 13.03
CA TRP A 208 -0.26 13.95 14.14
C TRP A 208 -0.28 15.39 14.65
N ASP A 209 -1.47 15.99 14.72
CA ASP A 209 -1.62 17.29 15.39
C ASP A 209 -1.76 17.00 16.89
N PRO A 210 -0.77 17.39 17.72
CA PRO A 210 -0.89 17.18 19.15
C PRO A 210 -2.16 17.86 19.64
N PHE A 211 -3.00 17.10 20.34
CA PHE A 211 -4.27 17.58 20.86
C PHE A 211 -4.05 18.90 21.61
N LYS A 212 -4.53 20.02 21.06
CA LYS A 212 -4.43 21.33 21.73
C LYS A 212 -5.42 21.30 22.89
N PRO A 213 -4.98 21.17 24.15
CA PRO A 213 -5.92 21.15 25.25
C PRO A 213 -6.64 22.49 25.25
N LEU A 214 -7.97 22.46 25.17
CA LEU A 214 -8.83 23.65 25.17
C LEU A 214 -8.83 24.30 26.57
N TYR A 215 -7.68 24.76 27.05
CA TYR A 215 -7.60 25.64 28.21
C TYR A 215 -7.85 27.08 27.75
N SER A 216 -9.07 27.37 27.29
CA SER A 216 -9.56 28.74 27.35
C SER A 216 -9.88 29.02 28.82
N ARG A 217 -8.93 29.66 29.52
CA ARG A 217 -9.23 30.38 30.76
C ARG A 217 -10.36 31.35 30.43
N GLN A 218 -11.59 31.01 30.81
CA GLN A 218 -12.64 32.00 30.96
C GLN A 218 -12.16 32.96 32.05
N LYS A 219 -11.54 34.07 31.64
CA LYS A 219 -11.35 35.23 32.52
C LYS A 219 -12.75 35.75 32.78
N LYS A 220 -13.23 35.50 33.99
CA LYS A 220 -14.44 36.08 34.55
C LYS A 220 -14.15 37.52 34.99
#